data_AF-A0A058ZM30-F1
#
_entry.id   AF-A0A058ZM30-F1
#
_cell.length_a   1.000
_cell.length_b   1.000
_cell.length_c   1.000
_cell.angle_alpha   90.00
_cell.angle_beta   90.00
_cell.angle_gamma   90.00
#
_symmetry.space_group_name_H-M   'P 1'
#
loop_
_entity.id
_entity.type
_entity.pdbx_description
1 polymer ?
#
loop_
_entity_poly.entity_id
_entity_poly.type
_entity_poly.pdbx_seq_one_letter_code
_entity_poly.pdbx_strand_id
1 'polypeptide(L)'
;MVRFIQIVFLLTVLSGSAVEAQSGDRFWILWEKFQYAGEGCPNGPNCLVRRNFTSRLFPDVELSSIYRLFGLMDGSALAEGRLSEHPDAPRICQHNDAEVVLGFDPEALPKSEKIEALRGLKGVSFNLTKLKAPPGARNDFGPSLQKAFEARFRAAGLKILTPEQAKRTPGQPELAVFFAYTDPDGHCEYTYSVFASLSQTVLLTRDLRIKISAGVWAYSTKPPAGDAHGSEYDSILKIADALVKDYLSVNPKSQ
;
A
#
# COMPACT_ATOMS: atom_id res chain seq x y z
N MET A 1 -22.14 66.90 8.46
CA MET A 1 -21.66 66.50 9.79
C MET A 1 -21.95 65.01 9.96
N VAL A 2 -21.02 64.14 9.55
CA VAL A 2 -21.17 62.67 9.66
C VAL A 2 -19.79 62.12 10.04
N ARG A 3 -19.66 61.62 11.27
CA ARG A 3 -18.44 61.01 11.81
C ARG A 3 -18.48 59.51 11.55
N PHE A 4 -17.53 59.01 10.75
CA PHE A 4 -17.28 57.57 10.58
C PHE A 4 -16.45 57.05 11.75
N ILE A 5 -17.01 56.10 12.50
CA ILE A 5 -16.31 55.37 13.56
C ILE A 5 -15.68 54.14 12.92
N GLN A 6 -14.35 54.10 12.80
CA GLN A 6 -13.61 52.89 12.42
C GLN A 6 -13.44 51.99 13.66
N ILE A 7 -14.05 50.82 13.62
CA ILE A 7 -13.84 49.73 14.58
C ILE A 7 -12.63 48.92 14.09
N VAL A 8 -11.54 48.98 14.85
CA VAL A 8 -10.35 48.14 14.65
C VAL A 8 -10.62 46.78 15.28
N PHE A 9 -10.77 45.75 14.45
CA PHE A 9 -10.86 44.36 14.87
C PHE A 9 -9.44 43.82 15.11
N LEU A 10 -9.07 43.64 16.37
CA LEU A 10 -7.84 42.95 16.77
C LEU A 10 -8.05 41.44 16.54
N LEU A 11 -7.45 40.89 15.49
CA LEU A 11 -7.33 39.43 15.32
C LEU A 11 -6.23 38.90 16.25
N THR A 12 -6.64 38.27 17.36
CA THR A 12 -5.77 37.43 18.18
C THR A 12 -5.54 36.10 17.47
N VAL A 13 -4.38 35.97 16.81
CA VAL A 13 -3.89 34.71 16.25
C VAL A 13 -3.47 33.82 17.41
N LEU A 14 -4.24 32.75 17.66
CA LEU A 14 -3.87 31.70 18.60
C LEU A 14 -2.73 30.87 18.00
N SER A 15 -1.53 31.20 18.46
CA SER A 15 -0.28 30.43 18.42
C SER A 15 -0.43 28.97 18.81
N GLY A 16 -0.97 28.08 17.97
CA GLY A 16 -0.93 26.64 18.23
C GLY A 16 0.50 26.12 18.17
N SER A 17 1.19 26.03 19.31
CA SER A 17 2.51 25.40 19.39
C SER A 17 2.38 23.93 19.01
N ALA A 18 2.98 23.55 17.87
CA ALA A 18 3.15 22.16 17.52
C ALA A 18 3.98 21.48 18.62
N VAL A 19 3.41 20.45 19.23
CA VAL A 19 4.15 19.59 20.17
C VAL A 19 5.12 18.78 19.31
N GLU A 20 6.38 19.21 19.28
CA GLU A 20 7.46 18.48 18.65
C GLU A 20 7.64 17.15 19.40
N ALA A 21 7.54 16.04 18.68
CA ALA A 21 7.73 14.72 19.26
C ALA A 21 9.18 14.60 19.75
N GLN A 22 9.39 14.62 21.06
CA GLN A 22 10.71 14.36 21.64
C GLN A 22 11.02 12.87 21.51
N SER A 23 11.87 12.52 20.56
CA SER A 23 12.53 11.21 20.53
C SER A 23 13.63 11.19 21.59
N GLY A 24 13.62 10.18 22.45
CA GLY A 24 14.67 9.98 23.46
C GLY A 24 15.16 8.55 23.43
N ASP A 25 16.47 8.37 23.29
CA ASP A 25 17.10 7.05 23.34
C ASP A 25 17.29 6.59 24.78
N ARG A 26 17.10 5.29 25.03
CA ARG A 26 17.39 4.67 26.33
C ARG A 26 18.29 3.46 26.12
N PHE A 27 19.40 3.43 26.84
CA PHE A 27 20.32 2.31 26.78
C PHE A 27 20.10 1.34 27.95
N TRP A 28 19.97 0.06 27.63
CA TRP A 28 19.82 -1.02 28.61
C TRP A 28 20.94 -2.02 28.47
N ILE A 29 21.51 -2.45 29.60
CA ILE A 29 22.40 -3.60 29.64
C ILE A 29 21.59 -4.80 30.09
N LEU A 30 21.60 -5.85 29.28
CA LEU A 30 21.06 -7.16 29.62
C LEU A 30 22.23 -8.09 30.00
N TRP A 31 22.15 -8.67 31.19
CA TRP A 31 23.07 -9.71 31.62
C TRP A 31 22.32 -11.03 31.76
N GLU A 32 22.80 -12.06 31.06
CA GLU A 32 22.32 -13.43 31.20
C GLU A 32 23.28 -14.23 32.09
N LYS A 33 22.73 -14.88 33.10
CA LYS A 33 23.42 -15.90 33.90
C LYS A 33 22.76 -17.23 33.63
N PHE A 34 23.50 -18.17 33.04
CA PHE A 34 23.05 -19.55 32.89
C PHE A 34 23.75 -20.49 33.88
N GLN A 35 23.02 -21.50 34.32
CA GLN A 35 23.49 -22.55 35.21
C GLN A 35 23.03 -23.90 34.68
N TYR A 36 23.97 -24.83 34.60
CA TYR A 36 23.67 -26.22 34.29
C TYR A 36 23.34 -26.96 35.59
N ALA A 37 22.29 -27.77 35.58
CA ALA A 37 21.86 -28.60 36.71
C ALA A 37 21.47 -30.00 36.21
N GLY A 38 21.88 -31.04 36.93
CA GLY A 38 21.63 -32.44 36.55
C GLY A 38 22.90 -33.20 36.19
N GLU A 39 22.75 -34.41 35.66
CA GLU A 39 23.86 -35.31 35.33
C GLU A 39 24.28 -35.16 33.85
N GLY A 40 25.59 -35.23 33.59
CA GLY A 40 26.16 -35.23 32.24
C GLY A 40 26.22 -33.86 31.54
N CYS A 41 26.07 -32.75 32.25
CA CYS A 41 26.16 -31.41 31.65
C CYS A 41 27.54 -31.10 31.02
N PRO A 42 27.60 -30.34 29.91
CA PRO A 42 26.51 -29.61 29.24
C PRO A 42 25.72 -30.42 28.19
N ASN A 43 26.20 -31.60 27.79
CA ASN A 43 25.66 -32.34 26.62
C ASN A 43 24.83 -33.57 27.00
N GLY A 44 24.60 -33.81 28.29
CA GLY A 44 23.89 -34.97 28.80
C GLY A 44 22.37 -34.84 28.65
N PRO A 45 21.65 -35.96 28.48
CA PRO A 45 20.20 -35.97 28.29
C PRO A 45 19.42 -35.43 29.51
N ASN A 46 20.04 -35.45 30.70
CA ASN A 46 19.48 -34.94 31.94
C ASN A 46 20.03 -33.56 32.33
N CYS A 47 20.69 -32.86 31.41
CA CYS A 47 21.22 -31.53 31.68
C CYS A 47 20.15 -30.44 31.52
N LEU A 48 19.73 -29.88 32.64
CA LEU A 48 18.81 -28.74 32.70
C LEU A 48 19.60 -27.43 32.68
N VAL A 49 19.25 -26.53 31.77
CA VAL A 49 19.84 -25.18 31.73
C VAL A 49 18.85 -24.20 32.37
N ARG A 50 19.22 -23.64 33.53
CA ARG A 50 18.49 -22.52 34.15
C ARG A 50 19.12 -21.21 33.68
N ARG A 51 18.29 -20.29 33.21
CA ARG A 51 18.72 -18.96 32.75
C ARG A 51 18.04 -17.89 33.59
N ASN A 52 18.83 -16.93 34.05
CA ASN A 52 18.35 -15.76 34.78
C ASN A 52 18.82 -14.51 34.05
N PHE A 53 17.92 -13.55 33.87
CA PHE A 53 18.20 -12.30 33.18
C PHE A 53 18.12 -11.15 34.16
N THR A 54 19.07 -10.23 34.09
CA THR A 54 19.01 -8.94 34.80
C THR A 54 19.16 -7.83 33.78
N SER A 55 18.20 -6.90 33.76
CA SER A 55 18.29 -5.67 32.98
C SER A 55 18.56 -4.48 33.88
N ARG A 56 19.46 -3.60 33.44
CA ARG A 56 19.75 -2.32 34.09
C ARG A 56 19.67 -1.21 33.06
N LEU A 57 18.92 -0.16 33.38
CA LEU A 57 18.97 1.09 32.63
C LEU A 57 20.35 1.71 32.87
N PHE A 58 20.95 2.23 31.82
CA PHE A 58 22.17 3.01 31.94
C PHE A 58 21.78 4.50 31.93
N PRO A 59 21.74 5.17 33.09
CA PRO A 59 21.38 6.58 33.16
C PRO A 59 22.52 7.45 32.63
N ASP A 60 22.15 8.58 32.01
CA ASP A 60 23.04 9.72 31.75
C ASP A 60 24.32 9.40 30.94
N VAL A 61 24.23 8.52 29.95
CA VAL A 61 25.37 8.25 29.07
C VAL A 61 25.35 9.15 27.86
N GLU A 62 26.49 9.77 27.59
CA GLU A 62 26.76 10.37 26.29
C GLU A 62 26.73 9.25 25.23
N LEU A 63 25.75 9.30 24.31
CA LEU A 63 25.55 8.32 23.24
C LEU A 63 26.84 8.00 22.47
N SER A 64 27.70 8.99 22.26
CA SER A 64 29.01 8.84 21.63
C SER A 64 29.91 7.80 22.32
N SER A 65 29.87 7.75 23.65
CA SER A 65 30.66 6.80 24.45
C SER A 65 30.13 5.38 24.29
N ILE A 66 28.80 5.21 24.21
CA ILE A 66 28.16 3.92 23.94
C ILE A 66 28.52 3.41 22.54
N TYR A 67 28.39 4.25 21.52
CA TYR A 67 28.76 3.88 20.15
C TYR A 67 30.24 3.52 20.02
N ARG A 68 31.12 4.23 20.72
CA ARG A 68 32.55 3.89 20.76
C ARG A 68 32.79 2.53 21.42
N LEU A 69 32.10 2.23 22.52
CA LEU A 69 32.19 0.93 23.17
C LEU A 69 31.76 -0.20 22.21
N PHE A 70 30.62 -0.06 21.53
CA PHE A 70 30.16 -1.05 20.55
C PHE A 70 31.13 -1.21 19.39
N GLY A 71 31.62 -0.11 18.81
CA GLY A 71 32.61 -0.17 17.73
C GLY A 71 33.90 -0.87 18.14
N LEU A 72 34.34 -0.72 19.41
CA LEU A 72 35.49 -1.47 19.95
C LEU A 72 35.18 -2.97 20.11
N MET A 73 33.98 -3.31 20.59
CA MET A 73 33.55 -4.70 20.75
C MET A 73 33.42 -5.40 19.39
N ASP A 74 32.80 -4.74 18.42
CA ASP A 74 32.63 -5.26 17.05
C ASP A 74 33.98 -5.42 16.35
N GLY A 75 34.87 -4.42 16.48
CA GLY A 75 36.22 -4.51 15.94
C GLY A 75 37.02 -5.67 16.55
N SER A 76 36.89 -5.90 17.86
CA SER A 76 37.51 -7.04 18.53
C SER A 76 36.93 -8.37 18.06
N ALA A 77 35.61 -8.48 17.96
CA ALA A 77 34.94 -9.69 17.47
C ALA A 77 35.36 -10.02 16.03
N LEU A 78 35.39 -9.02 15.15
CA LEU A 78 35.81 -9.18 13.76
C LEU A 78 37.28 -9.61 13.65
N ALA A 79 38.17 -9.03 14.46
CA ALA A 79 39.58 -9.42 14.51
C ALA A 79 39.78 -10.88 14.96
N GLU A 80 38.85 -11.41 15.77
CA GLU A 80 38.81 -12.80 16.21
C GLU A 80 38.03 -13.72 15.25
N GLY A 81 37.51 -13.21 14.13
CA GLY A 81 36.71 -13.97 13.17
C GLY A 81 35.32 -14.37 13.70
N ARG A 82 34.81 -13.65 14.70
CA ARG A 82 33.48 -13.84 15.28
C ARG A 82 32.47 -12.87 14.66
N LEU A 83 31.19 -13.23 14.72
CA LEU A 83 30.10 -12.32 14.34
C LEU A 83 29.92 -11.24 15.42
N SER A 84 29.55 -10.02 15.01
CA SER A 84 29.18 -8.92 15.92
C SER A 84 28.03 -9.30 16.86
N GLU A 85 27.03 -10.01 16.32
CA GLU A 85 25.98 -10.64 17.13
C GLU A 85 26.27 -12.13 17.33
N HIS A 86 26.34 -12.56 18.58
CA HIS A 86 26.55 -13.97 18.92
C HIS A 86 25.31 -14.80 18.53
N PRO A 87 25.46 -16.01 17.94
CA PRO A 87 24.31 -16.84 17.55
C PRO A 87 23.40 -17.24 18.72
N ASP A 88 23.94 -17.29 19.93
CA ASP A 88 23.19 -17.56 21.17
C ASP A 88 22.58 -16.32 21.82
N ALA A 89 22.69 -15.13 21.21
CA ALA A 89 22.13 -13.91 21.75
C ALA A 89 20.60 -14.07 21.97
N PRO A 90 20.07 -13.65 23.14
CA PRO A 90 18.65 -13.79 23.43
C PRO A 90 17.83 -12.96 22.45
N ARG A 91 16.86 -13.60 21.79
CA ARG A 91 15.89 -12.88 20.95
C ARG A 91 14.94 -12.11 21.86
N ILE A 92 15.17 -10.82 22.02
CA ILE A 92 14.23 -9.93 22.69
C ILE A 92 12.98 -9.86 21.81
N CYS A 93 11.81 -10.21 22.34
CA CYS A 93 10.54 -10.09 21.64
C CYS A 93 10.27 -8.62 21.32
N GLN A 94 10.71 -8.15 20.15
CA GLN A 94 10.38 -6.82 19.66
C GLN A 94 8.90 -6.88 19.26
N HIS A 95 8.06 -6.17 20.02
CA HIS A 95 6.64 -6.08 19.70
C HIS A 95 6.39 -5.26 18.40
N ASN A 96 7.45 -4.70 17.81
CA ASN A 96 7.44 -3.80 16.67
C ASN A 96 8.32 -4.29 15.50
N ASP A 97 8.39 -5.61 15.27
CA ASP A 97 9.17 -6.17 14.15
C ASP A 97 8.87 -5.48 12.80
N ALA A 98 7.62 -5.06 12.56
CA ALA A 98 7.24 -4.34 11.35
C ALA A 98 7.88 -2.95 11.25
N GLU A 99 7.94 -2.19 12.35
CA GLU A 99 8.55 -0.84 12.38
C GLU A 99 10.07 -0.91 12.19
N VAL A 100 10.71 -1.88 12.84
CA VAL A 100 12.17 -2.08 12.75
C VAL A 100 12.58 -2.56 11.36
N VAL A 101 11.75 -3.39 10.69
CA VAL A 101 12.02 -3.91 9.34
C VAL A 101 11.66 -2.90 8.24
N LEU A 102 10.55 -2.16 8.39
CA LEU A 102 10.09 -1.20 7.36
C LEU A 102 10.65 0.21 7.52
N GLY A 103 11.17 0.56 8.71
CA GLY A 103 11.58 1.92 9.05
C GLY A 103 10.42 2.88 9.32
N PHE A 104 9.19 2.39 9.44
CA PHE A 104 7.99 3.14 9.84
C PHE A 104 6.90 2.20 10.36
N ASP A 105 5.97 2.73 11.19
CA ASP A 105 4.77 2.00 11.61
C ASP A 105 3.67 2.09 10.53
N PRO A 106 3.30 0.97 9.86
CA PRO A 106 2.27 0.96 8.83
C PRO A 106 0.86 1.26 9.38
N GLU A 107 0.59 1.03 10.66
CA GLU A 107 -0.71 1.32 11.28
C GLU A 107 -0.84 2.81 11.66
N ALA A 108 0.28 3.52 11.84
CA ALA A 108 0.30 4.96 12.07
C ALA A 108 0.12 5.79 10.79
N LEU A 109 0.19 5.18 9.61
CA LEU A 109 0.01 5.89 8.34
C LEU A 109 -1.46 6.34 8.17
N PRO A 110 -1.70 7.61 7.80
CA PRO A 110 -3.04 8.07 7.50
C PRO A 110 -3.60 7.35 6.28
N LYS A 111 -4.88 6.97 6.34
CA LYS A 111 -5.59 6.41 5.20
C LYS A 111 -5.66 7.46 4.09
N SER A 112 -5.20 7.08 2.90
CA SER A 112 -5.25 7.92 1.70
C SER A 112 -6.63 7.85 1.02
N GLU A 113 -6.93 8.84 0.18
CA GLU A 113 -8.07 8.80 -0.72
C GLU A 113 -7.95 7.62 -1.71
N LYS A 114 -9.08 7.04 -2.12
CA LYS A 114 -9.07 5.84 -2.99
C LYS A 114 -8.32 6.06 -4.31
N ILE A 115 -8.38 7.28 -4.86
CA ILE A 115 -7.71 7.62 -6.12
C ILE A 115 -6.18 7.54 -6.04
N GLU A 116 -5.60 7.67 -4.84
CA GLU A 116 -4.15 7.61 -4.61
C GLU A 116 -3.56 6.25 -5.00
N ALA A 117 -4.38 5.19 -5.04
CA ALA A 117 -3.95 3.88 -5.51
C ALA A 117 -3.53 3.86 -7.00
N LEU A 118 -3.85 4.91 -7.77
CA LEU A 118 -3.42 5.08 -9.16
C LEU A 118 -2.09 5.83 -9.29
N ARG A 119 -1.56 6.41 -8.22
CA ARG A 119 -0.29 7.16 -8.25
C ARG A 119 0.87 6.24 -8.64
N GLY A 120 1.69 6.69 -9.57
CA GLY A 120 2.86 5.96 -10.06
C GLY A 120 2.54 4.74 -10.94
N LEU A 121 1.26 4.47 -11.23
CA LEU A 121 0.83 3.33 -12.05
C LEU A 121 1.48 3.39 -13.44
N LYS A 122 2.33 2.40 -13.74
CA LYS A 122 3.14 2.38 -14.97
C LYS A 122 2.38 1.87 -16.19
N GLY A 123 1.37 1.06 -15.96
CA GLY A 123 0.54 0.46 -17.00
C GLY A 123 -0.54 -0.44 -16.42
N VAL A 124 -1.44 -0.91 -17.27
CA VAL A 124 -2.57 -1.77 -16.89
C VAL A 124 -2.72 -2.87 -17.94
N SER A 125 -2.98 -4.10 -17.49
CA SER A 125 -3.43 -5.20 -18.36
C SER A 125 -4.96 -5.28 -18.35
N PHE A 126 -5.55 -5.51 -19.52
CA PHE A 126 -6.98 -5.75 -19.69
C PHE A 126 -7.23 -6.49 -21.01
N ASN A 127 -8.37 -7.17 -21.10
CA ASN A 127 -8.80 -7.83 -22.33
C ASN A 127 -10.32 -7.76 -22.52
N LEU A 128 -10.76 -6.96 -23.48
CA LEU A 128 -12.17 -6.78 -23.84
C LEU A 128 -12.58 -7.58 -25.08
N THR A 129 -11.64 -8.29 -25.72
CA THR A 129 -11.91 -8.99 -26.98
C THR A 129 -13.01 -10.05 -26.86
N LYS A 130 -13.18 -10.62 -25.66
CA LYS A 130 -14.19 -11.63 -25.32
C LYS A 130 -15.37 -11.06 -24.51
N LEU A 131 -15.49 -9.73 -24.40
CA LEU A 131 -16.60 -9.13 -23.69
C LEU A 131 -17.91 -9.47 -24.41
N LYS A 132 -18.92 -9.92 -23.66
CA LYS A 132 -20.23 -10.29 -24.20
C LYS A 132 -20.84 -9.07 -24.90
N ALA A 133 -21.19 -9.24 -26.17
CA ALA A 133 -21.82 -8.19 -26.95
C ALA A 133 -23.31 -8.04 -26.54
N PRO A 134 -23.86 -6.81 -26.54
CA PRO A 134 -25.29 -6.60 -26.37
C PRO A 134 -26.08 -7.14 -27.58
N PRO A 135 -27.39 -7.39 -27.42
CA PRO A 135 -28.26 -7.76 -28.54
C PRO A 135 -28.15 -6.75 -29.69
N GLY A 136 -28.10 -7.25 -30.93
CA GLY A 136 -27.99 -6.40 -32.13
C GLY A 136 -26.61 -5.78 -32.37
N ALA A 137 -25.64 -5.98 -31.47
CA ALA A 137 -24.28 -5.52 -31.70
C ALA A 137 -23.57 -6.36 -32.77
N ARG A 138 -22.60 -5.72 -33.41
CA ARG A 138 -21.75 -6.36 -34.42
C ARG A 138 -20.81 -7.38 -33.78
N ASN A 139 -20.40 -8.38 -34.56
CA ASN A 139 -19.47 -9.44 -34.13
C ASN A 139 -18.10 -8.92 -33.67
N ASP A 140 -17.75 -7.66 -33.98
CA ASP A 140 -16.51 -7.00 -33.59
C ASP A 140 -16.65 -6.09 -32.35
N PHE A 141 -17.75 -6.19 -31.59
CA PHE A 141 -17.99 -5.36 -30.40
C PHE A 141 -16.81 -5.37 -29.40
N GLY A 142 -16.41 -6.53 -28.91
CA GLY A 142 -15.27 -6.66 -27.98
C GLY A 142 -13.94 -6.15 -28.58
N PRO A 143 -13.53 -6.60 -29.77
CA PRO A 143 -12.33 -6.09 -30.45
C PRO A 143 -12.34 -4.57 -30.72
N SER A 144 -13.49 -3.99 -31.04
CA SER A 144 -13.62 -2.54 -31.25
C SER A 144 -13.48 -1.75 -29.94
N LEU A 145 -14.02 -2.26 -28.84
CA LEU A 145 -13.83 -1.71 -27.50
C LEU A 145 -12.37 -1.80 -27.05
N GLN A 146 -11.71 -2.95 -27.27
CA GLN A 146 -10.29 -3.15 -26.97
C GLN A 146 -9.45 -2.04 -27.61
N LYS A 147 -9.60 -1.82 -28.93
CA LYS A 147 -8.88 -0.77 -29.66
C LYS A 147 -9.15 0.63 -29.11
N ALA A 148 -10.40 0.91 -28.74
CA ALA A 148 -10.80 2.23 -28.25
C ALA A 148 -10.30 2.51 -26.81
N PHE A 149 -10.24 1.49 -25.95
CA PHE A 149 -9.59 1.58 -24.64
C PHE A 149 -8.08 1.81 -24.79
N GLU A 150 -7.44 1.04 -25.66
CA GLU A 150 -6.01 1.18 -25.92
C GLU A 150 -5.65 2.58 -26.43
N ALA A 151 -6.45 3.14 -27.33
CA ALA A 151 -6.25 4.50 -27.84
C ALA A 151 -6.31 5.55 -26.74
N ARG A 152 -7.33 5.48 -25.87
CA ARG A 152 -7.51 6.40 -24.72
C ARG A 152 -6.37 6.32 -23.73
N PHE A 153 -5.97 5.10 -23.35
CA PHE A 153 -4.89 4.90 -22.39
C PHE A 153 -3.54 5.38 -22.94
N ARG A 154 -3.24 5.09 -24.22
CA ARG A 154 -2.03 5.62 -24.87
C ARG A 154 -2.02 7.14 -24.92
N ALA A 155 -3.13 7.79 -25.23
CA ALA A 155 -3.24 9.26 -25.26
C ALA A 155 -3.02 9.89 -23.86
N ALA A 156 -3.43 9.19 -22.80
CA ALA A 156 -3.19 9.58 -21.42
C ALA A 156 -1.75 9.30 -20.94
N GLY A 157 -0.96 8.52 -21.69
CA GLY A 157 0.38 8.07 -21.29
C GLY A 157 0.39 6.80 -20.44
N LEU A 158 -0.77 6.15 -20.25
CA LEU A 158 -0.89 4.88 -19.53
C LEU A 158 -0.53 3.72 -20.47
N LYS A 159 0.50 2.94 -20.11
CA LYS A 159 0.94 1.81 -20.93
C LYS A 159 -0.05 0.64 -20.84
N ILE A 160 -0.32 0.01 -21.97
CA ILE A 160 -1.06 -1.25 -22.01
C ILE A 160 -0.05 -2.39 -21.83
N LEU A 161 -0.28 -3.23 -20.83
CA LEU A 161 0.58 -4.37 -20.51
C LEU A 161 -0.01 -5.66 -21.09
N THR A 162 0.85 -6.55 -21.55
CA THR A 162 0.45 -7.96 -21.74
C THR A 162 0.23 -8.63 -20.39
N PRO A 163 -0.50 -9.76 -20.32
CA PRO A 163 -0.68 -10.50 -19.06
C PRO A 163 0.65 -10.86 -18.39
N GLU A 164 1.68 -11.19 -19.17
CA GLU A 164 3.02 -11.54 -18.67
C GLU A 164 3.76 -10.31 -18.13
N GLN A 165 3.61 -9.16 -18.80
CA GLN A 165 4.18 -7.90 -18.33
C GLN A 165 3.51 -7.43 -17.04
N ALA A 166 2.18 -7.58 -16.93
CA ALA A 166 1.45 -7.25 -15.70
C ALA A 166 1.93 -8.08 -14.51
N LYS A 167 2.14 -9.40 -14.68
CA LYS A 167 2.69 -10.27 -13.61
C LYS A 167 4.06 -9.83 -13.09
N ARG A 168 4.86 -9.16 -13.93
CA ARG A 168 6.20 -8.65 -13.58
C ARG A 168 6.19 -7.20 -13.11
N THR A 169 5.07 -6.50 -13.29
CA THR A 169 4.91 -5.11 -12.88
C THR A 169 4.55 -5.05 -11.40
N PRO A 170 5.17 -4.17 -10.58
CA PRO A 170 4.78 -3.96 -9.20
C PRO A 170 3.27 -3.72 -9.08
N GLY A 171 2.64 -4.37 -8.09
CA GLY A 171 1.19 -4.33 -7.92
C GLY A 171 0.39 -5.18 -8.91
N GLN A 172 0.99 -5.78 -9.94
CA GLN A 172 0.30 -6.63 -10.93
C GLN A 172 -1.07 -6.06 -11.40
N PRO A 173 -1.08 -4.84 -11.96
CA PRO A 173 -2.31 -4.11 -12.23
C PRO A 173 -3.13 -4.75 -13.35
N GLU A 174 -4.36 -5.14 -13.02
CA GLU A 174 -5.30 -5.77 -13.94
C GLU A 174 -6.68 -5.10 -13.87
N LEU A 175 -7.16 -4.61 -15.00
CA LEU A 175 -8.48 -4.02 -15.13
C LEU A 175 -9.46 -5.05 -15.71
N ALA A 176 -10.45 -5.40 -14.91
CA ALA A 176 -11.59 -6.22 -15.32
C ALA A 176 -12.78 -5.32 -15.64
N VAL A 177 -13.44 -5.58 -16.77
CA VAL A 177 -14.68 -4.90 -17.18
C VAL A 177 -15.77 -5.95 -17.33
N PHE A 178 -16.89 -5.68 -16.69
CA PHE A 178 -18.08 -6.51 -16.67
C PHE A 178 -19.23 -5.74 -17.31
N PHE A 179 -19.89 -6.41 -18.25
CA PHE A 179 -21.09 -5.91 -18.90
C PHE A 179 -22.18 -6.97 -18.77
N ALA A 180 -23.27 -6.61 -18.11
CA ALA A 180 -24.44 -7.46 -17.93
C ALA A 180 -25.67 -6.71 -18.41
N TYR A 181 -26.54 -7.42 -19.12
CA TYR A 181 -27.83 -6.92 -19.57
C TYR A 181 -28.91 -7.96 -19.26
N THR A 182 -30.11 -7.47 -18.93
CA THR A 182 -31.28 -8.28 -18.64
C THR A 182 -32.42 -7.82 -19.55
N ASP A 183 -32.96 -8.75 -20.32
CA ASP A 183 -34.15 -8.59 -21.16
C ASP A 183 -35.26 -9.46 -20.57
N PRO A 184 -35.99 -8.98 -19.55
CA PRO A 184 -36.94 -9.80 -18.81
C PRO A 184 -38.18 -10.18 -19.63
N ASP A 185 -38.57 -9.35 -20.61
CA ASP A 185 -39.84 -9.51 -21.33
C ASP A 185 -39.67 -9.78 -22.84
N GLY A 186 -38.44 -9.80 -23.38
CA GLY A 186 -38.17 -10.11 -24.80
C GLY A 186 -38.70 -9.05 -25.78
N HIS A 187 -39.09 -7.88 -25.27
CA HIS A 187 -39.76 -6.81 -26.01
C HIS A 187 -38.82 -5.68 -26.44
N CYS A 188 -37.53 -5.98 -26.66
CA CYS A 188 -36.51 -5.01 -27.09
C CYS A 188 -36.21 -3.87 -26.08
N GLU A 189 -36.76 -3.93 -24.88
CA GLU A 189 -36.43 -3.04 -23.76
C GLU A 189 -35.60 -3.82 -22.72
N TYR A 190 -34.28 -3.78 -22.85
CA TYR A 190 -33.39 -4.37 -21.85
C TYR A 190 -32.68 -3.29 -21.03
N THR A 191 -32.44 -3.61 -19.76
CA THR A 191 -31.58 -2.78 -18.90
C THR A 191 -30.19 -3.38 -18.86
N TYR A 192 -29.17 -2.54 -18.75
CA TYR A 192 -27.80 -3.00 -18.60
C TYR A 192 -27.07 -2.33 -17.45
N SER A 193 -26.01 -2.99 -17.02
CA SER A 193 -25.08 -2.50 -16.01
C SER A 193 -23.66 -2.70 -16.51
N VAL A 194 -22.86 -1.67 -16.31
CA VAL A 194 -21.44 -1.66 -16.62
C VAL A 194 -20.70 -1.49 -15.30
N PHE A 195 -19.75 -2.38 -15.03
CA PHE A 195 -18.88 -2.31 -13.86
C PHE A 195 -17.44 -2.58 -14.27
N ALA A 196 -16.51 -1.85 -13.69
CA ALA A 196 -15.09 -2.11 -13.86
C ALA A 196 -14.37 -2.04 -12.51
N SER A 197 -13.34 -2.86 -12.37
CA SER A 197 -12.47 -2.89 -11.19
C SER A 197 -11.02 -3.04 -11.64
N LEU A 198 -10.16 -2.13 -11.17
CA LEU A 198 -8.71 -2.28 -11.24
C LEU A 198 -8.25 -2.98 -9.97
N SER A 199 -7.69 -4.17 -10.13
CA SER A 199 -7.10 -4.93 -9.04
C SER A 199 -5.59 -4.72 -9.02
N GLN A 200 -5.05 -4.60 -7.82
CA GLN A 200 -3.61 -4.62 -7.57
C GLN A 200 -3.28 -5.55 -6.41
N THR A 201 -2.03 -6.00 -6.37
CA THR A 201 -1.50 -6.77 -5.26
C THR A 201 -1.18 -5.84 -4.09
N VAL A 202 -1.72 -6.14 -2.92
CA VAL A 202 -1.53 -5.37 -1.68
C VAL A 202 -1.04 -6.27 -0.55
N LEU A 203 -0.40 -5.65 0.45
CA LEU A 203 -0.05 -6.28 1.72
C LEU A 203 -0.99 -5.79 2.82
N LEU A 204 -1.34 -6.65 3.77
CA LEU A 204 -2.17 -6.27 4.90
C LEU A 204 -1.28 -5.70 6.01
N THR A 205 -1.60 -4.51 6.51
CA THR A 205 -0.82 -3.83 7.57
C THR A 205 -0.76 -4.66 8.87
N ARG A 206 -1.83 -5.39 9.20
CA ARG A 206 -1.89 -6.34 10.32
C ARG A 206 -0.93 -7.54 10.20
N ASP A 207 -0.66 -8.01 8.98
CA ASP A 207 0.31 -9.07 8.72
C ASP A 207 0.89 -8.92 7.30
N LEU A 208 2.05 -8.29 7.21
CA LEU A 208 2.72 -7.93 5.95
C LEU A 208 3.19 -9.15 5.15
N ARG A 209 3.13 -10.36 5.72
CA ARG A 209 3.40 -11.61 4.99
C ARG A 209 2.21 -12.04 4.14
N ILE A 210 1.03 -11.46 4.39
CA ILE A 210 -0.19 -11.73 3.63
C ILE A 210 -0.24 -10.81 2.42
N LYS A 211 -0.12 -11.41 1.23
CA LYS A 211 -0.17 -10.75 -0.06
C LYS A 211 -1.43 -11.19 -0.81
N ILE A 212 -2.32 -10.25 -1.12
CA ILE A 212 -3.61 -10.53 -1.78
C ILE A 212 -3.80 -9.65 -3.01
N SER A 213 -4.70 -10.06 -3.92
CA SER A 213 -5.23 -9.19 -4.96
C SER A 213 -6.48 -8.48 -4.45
N ALA A 214 -6.51 -7.15 -4.54
CA ALA A 214 -7.62 -6.33 -4.07
C ALA A 214 -8.02 -5.29 -5.13
N GLY A 215 -9.32 -5.03 -5.25
CA GLY A 215 -9.84 -3.93 -6.08
C GLY A 215 -9.50 -2.59 -5.44
N VAL A 216 -8.63 -1.82 -6.09
CA VAL A 216 -8.15 -0.53 -5.57
C VAL A 216 -8.82 0.66 -6.25
N TRP A 217 -9.43 0.45 -7.41
CA TRP A 217 -10.27 1.43 -8.08
C TRP A 217 -11.45 0.71 -8.73
N ALA A 218 -12.61 1.35 -8.75
CA ALA A 218 -13.79 0.80 -9.38
C ALA A 218 -14.68 1.90 -9.94
N TYR A 219 -15.41 1.56 -11.01
CA TYR A 219 -16.37 2.44 -11.64
C TYR A 219 -17.60 1.64 -12.04
N SER A 220 -18.78 2.21 -11.81
CA SER A 220 -20.04 1.65 -12.28
C SER A 220 -20.87 2.71 -12.97
N THR A 221 -21.56 2.32 -14.02
CA THR A 221 -22.55 3.18 -14.68
C THR A 221 -23.76 2.37 -15.08
N LYS A 222 -24.91 3.05 -15.10
CA LYS A 222 -26.18 2.56 -15.62
C LYS A 222 -26.61 3.45 -16.78
N PRO A 223 -27.50 2.99 -17.66
CA PRO A 223 -28.12 3.86 -18.66
C PRO A 223 -28.77 5.08 -17.98
N PRO A 224 -28.75 6.27 -18.61
CA PRO A 224 -29.46 7.45 -18.10
C PRO A 224 -30.95 7.17 -17.92
N ALA A 225 -31.55 7.67 -16.84
CA ALA A 225 -32.98 7.53 -16.63
C ALA A 225 -33.76 8.21 -17.77
N GLY A 226 -34.59 7.44 -18.48
CA GLY A 226 -35.42 7.94 -19.58
C GLY A 226 -34.77 7.95 -20.96
N ASP A 227 -33.52 7.49 -21.10
CA ASP A 227 -32.84 7.37 -22.40
C ASP A 227 -32.23 5.97 -22.54
N ALA A 228 -33.06 5.03 -22.98
CA ALA A 228 -32.66 3.65 -23.27
C ALA A 228 -31.80 3.54 -24.55
N HIS A 229 -31.49 4.67 -25.22
CA HIS A 229 -30.79 4.71 -26.50
C HIS A 229 -29.32 5.15 -26.41
N GLY A 230 -28.80 5.44 -25.21
CA GLY A 230 -27.36 5.62 -25.05
C GLY A 230 -26.64 4.33 -25.42
N SER A 231 -25.70 4.39 -26.38
CA SER A 231 -25.02 3.18 -26.84
C SER A 231 -24.29 2.49 -25.68
N GLU A 232 -24.47 1.18 -25.55
CA GLU A 232 -23.76 0.34 -24.58
C GLU A 232 -22.25 0.48 -24.78
N TYR A 233 -21.84 0.63 -26.03
CA TYR A 233 -20.47 0.91 -26.42
C TYR A 233 -19.94 2.18 -25.72
N ASP A 234 -20.67 3.29 -25.82
CA ASP A 234 -20.30 4.55 -25.19
C ASP A 234 -20.34 4.46 -23.66
N SER A 235 -21.30 3.70 -23.12
CA SER A 235 -21.38 3.47 -21.68
C SER A 235 -20.20 2.69 -21.14
N ILE A 236 -19.69 1.70 -21.88
CA ILE A 236 -18.47 0.98 -21.52
C ILE A 236 -17.25 1.88 -21.67
N LEU A 237 -17.21 2.73 -22.71
CA LEU A 237 -16.11 3.67 -22.90
C LEU A 237 -15.97 4.70 -21.78
N LYS A 238 -17.05 5.07 -21.09
CA LYS A 238 -16.99 5.92 -19.89
C LYS A 238 -16.09 5.35 -18.79
N ILE A 239 -15.89 4.02 -18.71
CA ILE A 239 -14.91 3.42 -17.80
C ILE A 239 -13.50 3.90 -18.13
N ALA A 240 -13.13 3.86 -19.41
CA ALA A 240 -11.80 4.27 -19.84
C ALA A 240 -11.58 5.76 -19.57
N ASP A 241 -12.60 6.58 -19.85
CA ASP A 241 -12.55 8.03 -19.59
C ASP A 241 -12.44 8.33 -18.09
N ALA A 242 -13.20 7.62 -17.24
CA ALA A 242 -13.13 7.75 -15.79
C ALA A 242 -11.76 7.34 -15.24
N LEU A 243 -11.22 6.19 -15.67
CA LEU A 243 -9.91 5.75 -15.23
C LEU A 243 -8.81 6.71 -15.67
N VAL A 244 -8.86 7.22 -16.92
CA VAL A 244 -7.91 8.22 -17.42
C VAL A 244 -7.99 9.51 -16.63
N LYS A 245 -9.20 9.99 -16.33
CA LYS A 245 -9.40 11.20 -15.52
C LYS A 245 -8.78 11.05 -14.14
N ASP A 246 -9.07 9.95 -13.45
CA ASP A 246 -8.56 9.70 -12.10
C ASP A 246 -7.05 9.41 -12.11
N TYR A 247 -6.54 8.75 -13.16
CA TYR A 247 -5.11 8.55 -13.34
C TYR A 247 -4.36 9.87 -13.49
N LEU A 248 -4.87 10.79 -14.33
CA LEU A 248 -4.22 12.07 -14.59
C LEU A 248 -4.32 13.04 -13.40
N SER A 249 -5.32 12.90 -12.52
CA SER A 249 -5.44 13.75 -11.33
C SER A 249 -4.32 13.50 -10.31
N VAL A 250 -3.82 12.27 -10.24
CA VAL A 250 -2.71 11.88 -9.33
C VAL A 250 -1.37 11.64 -10.05
N ASN A 251 -1.36 11.65 -11.39
CA ASN A 251 -0.17 11.57 -12.24
C ASN A 251 -0.17 12.69 -13.31
N PRO A 252 -0.01 13.96 -12.93
CA PRO A 252 0.04 15.05 -13.90
C PRO A 252 1.21 14.85 -14.87
N LYS A 253 1.00 15.17 -16.15
CA LYS A 253 2.09 15.21 -17.13
C LYS A 253 3.07 16.29 -16.67
N SER A 254 4.33 15.92 -16.47
CA SER A 254 5.41 16.90 -16.26
C SER A 254 5.37 17.88 -17.44
N GLN A 255 5.16 19.17 -17.14
CA GLN A 255 5.30 20.26 -18.12
C GLN A 255 6.74 20.36 -18.61
#